data_AF-A0A833ZJP4-F1
#
_entry.id   AF-A0A833ZJP4-F1
#
_cell.length_a   1.000
_cell.length_b   1.000
_cell.length_c   1.000
_cell.angle_alpha   90.00
_cell.angle_beta   90.00
_cell.angle_gamma   90.00
#
_symmetry.space_group_name_H-M   'P 1'
#
loop_
_entity.id
_entity.type
_entity.pdbx_description
1 polymer ?
#
loop_
_entity_poly.entity_id
_entity_poly.type
_entity_poly.pdbx_seq_one_letter_code
_entity_poly.pdbx_strand_id
1 'polypeptide(L)'
;MVGPLTAQGVAVVIVAYDIAPKGSLDRMVDQVTRSVAFLQQRYPRNEGIYLCGHSAGAHLAAMMLLVNWTERGVTCNLKGFFLLSGIYDLEPLVHTSQNAPLLLTPEDAQRISPQRLLEAAPRQPADPACRVLVIVGQHDSPEFLRQSREFYQTLCRGGWRASFEELQDVDHFEIVWKLTQKDYVLNQIILKTIFQDGL
;
A
#
# COMPACT_ATOMS: atom_id res chain seq x y z
N MET A 1 -12.92 -7.63 -4.50
CA MET A 1 -11.71 -8.31 -3.98
C MET A 1 -12.04 -9.50 -3.10
N VAL A 2 -12.89 -9.36 -2.06
CA VAL A 2 -13.14 -10.42 -1.05
C VAL A 2 -13.59 -11.76 -1.66
N GLY A 3 -14.66 -11.77 -2.47
CA GLY A 3 -15.19 -12.99 -3.07
C GLY A 3 -14.16 -13.78 -3.90
N PRO A 4 -13.52 -13.15 -4.90
CA PRO A 4 -12.49 -13.80 -5.70
C PRO A 4 -11.32 -14.38 -4.90
N LEU A 5 -10.81 -13.66 -3.88
CA LEU A 5 -9.68 -14.13 -3.05
C LEU A 5 -10.08 -15.28 -2.10
N THR A 6 -11.20 -15.13 -1.40
CA THR A 6 -11.68 -16.16 -0.45
C THR A 6 -12.04 -17.46 -1.16
N ALA A 7 -12.55 -17.39 -2.40
CA ALA A 7 -12.79 -18.57 -3.25
C ALA A 7 -11.51 -19.35 -3.60
N GLN A 8 -10.33 -18.77 -3.39
CA GLN A 8 -9.02 -19.41 -3.59
C GLN A 8 -8.35 -19.79 -2.25
N GLY A 9 -9.05 -19.70 -1.13
CA GLY A 9 -8.51 -20.05 0.19
C GLY A 9 -7.71 -18.92 0.87
N VAL A 10 -7.69 -17.72 0.31
CA VAL A 10 -7.02 -16.56 0.93
C VAL A 10 -7.94 -15.95 2.00
N ALA A 11 -7.45 -15.84 3.23
CA ALA A 11 -8.12 -15.08 4.27
C ALA A 11 -8.02 -13.58 3.98
N VAL A 12 -9.17 -12.88 3.97
CA VAL A 12 -9.21 -11.43 3.69
C VAL A 12 -9.62 -10.68 4.95
N VAL A 13 -8.83 -9.67 5.31
CA VAL A 13 -9.08 -8.77 6.44
C VAL A 13 -9.28 -7.36 5.92
N ILE A 14 -10.39 -6.73 6.29
CA ILE A 14 -10.66 -5.32 5.99
C ILE A 14 -10.31 -4.49 7.22
N VAL A 15 -9.27 -3.65 7.09
CA VAL A 15 -8.79 -2.79 8.18
C VAL A 15 -9.49 -1.43 8.08
N ALA A 16 -10.22 -1.08 9.13
CA ALA A 16 -10.74 0.27 9.31
C ALA A 16 -9.75 1.11 10.13
N TYR A 17 -9.76 2.41 9.87
CA TYR A 17 -8.95 3.42 10.57
C TYR A 17 -9.78 4.70 10.72
N ASP A 18 -9.36 5.58 11.63
CA ASP A 18 -10.00 6.88 11.79
C ASP A 18 -9.83 7.72 10.52
N ILE A 19 -10.78 8.60 10.24
CA ILE A 19 -10.75 9.47 9.07
C ILE A 19 -10.62 10.94 9.48
N ALA A 20 -10.02 11.73 8.61
CA ALA A 20 -9.89 13.16 8.79
C ALA A 20 -11.28 13.84 8.85
N PRO A 21 -11.46 14.91 9.64
CA PRO A 21 -10.46 15.56 10.50
C PRO A 21 -10.29 14.91 11.88
N LYS A 22 -11.06 13.85 12.21
CA LYS A 22 -11.04 13.23 13.55
C LYS A 22 -9.75 12.44 13.81
N GLY A 23 -9.14 11.89 12.77
CA GLY A 23 -7.83 11.25 12.81
C GLY A 23 -6.81 12.00 11.95
N SER A 24 -5.62 12.21 12.50
CA SER A 24 -4.46 12.64 11.69
C SER A 24 -3.92 11.47 10.87
N LEU A 25 -3.19 11.75 9.80
CA LEU A 25 -2.55 10.70 8.99
C LEU A 25 -1.56 9.86 9.82
N ASP A 26 -0.86 10.45 10.80
CA ASP A 26 -0.04 9.70 11.75
C ASP A 26 -0.82 8.66 12.53
N ARG A 27 -1.99 9.05 13.02
CA ARG A 27 -2.86 8.16 13.76
C ARG A 27 -3.37 7.03 12.87
N MET A 28 -3.68 7.33 11.61
CA MET A 28 -4.06 6.30 10.63
C MET A 28 -2.92 5.32 10.36
N VAL A 29 -1.69 5.81 10.16
CA VAL A 29 -0.49 4.98 9.99
C VAL A 29 -0.27 4.10 11.21
N ASP A 30 -0.40 4.64 12.42
CA ASP A 30 -0.27 3.89 13.67
C ASP A 30 -1.39 2.84 13.83
N GLN A 31 -2.64 3.15 13.46
CA GLN A 31 -3.74 2.19 13.48
C GLN A 31 -3.53 1.02 12.51
N VAL A 32 -3.04 1.30 11.29
CA VAL A 32 -2.69 0.25 10.32
C VAL A 32 -1.50 -0.57 10.83
N THR A 33 -0.48 0.07 11.41
CA THR A 33 0.66 -0.61 12.02
C THR A 33 0.22 -1.59 13.11
N ARG A 34 -0.64 -1.13 14.03
CA ARG A 34 -1.19 -1.98 15.10
C ARG A 34 -2.05 -3.11 14.57
N SER A 35 -2.81 -2.87 13.49
CA SER A 35 -3.65 -3.91 12.87
C SER A 35 -2.81 -5.03 12.26
N VAL A 36 -1.72 -4.69 11.55
CA VAL A 36 -0.79 -5.67 10.99
C VAL A 36 -0.07 -6.45 12.10
N ALA A 37 0.41 -5.76 13.14
CA ALA A 37 1.04 -6.40 14.30
C ALA A 37 0.07 -7.37 15.00
N PHE A 38 -1.18 -6.97 15.19
CA PHE A 38 -2.23 -7.81 15.75
C PHE A 38 -2.46 -9.06 14.90
N LEU A 39 -2.56 -8.93 13.58
CA LEU A 39 -2.75 -10.08 12.69
C LEU A 39 -1.59 -11.06 12.76
N GLN A 40 -0.35 -10.57 12.77
CA GLN A 40 0.83 -11.42 12.93
C GLN A 40 0.80 -12.18 14.26
N GLN A 41 0.44 -11.52 15.36
CA GLN A 41 0.36 -12.16 16.68
C GLN A 41 -0.81 -13.14 16.79
N ARG A 42 -1.95 -12.80 16.20
CA ARG A 42 -3.17 -13.63 16.23
C ARG A 42 -3.04 -14.89 15.39
N TYR A 43 -2.28 -14.80 14.28
CA TYR A 43 -2.05 -15.88 13.32
C TYR A 43 -0.54 -16.07 13.07
N PRO A 44 0.22 -16.55 14.07
CA PRO A 44 1.69 -16.62 13.98
C PRO A 44 2.20 -17.64 12.95
N ARG A 45 1.34 -18.57 12.51
CA ARG A 45 1.63 -19.57 11.48
C ARG A 45 1.07 -19.20 10.10
N ASN A 46 0.75 -17.93 9.86
CA ASN A 46 0.32 -17.49 8.54
C ASN A 46 1.42 -17.76 7.50
N GLU A 47 1.02 -18.12 6.29
CA GLU A 47 1.97 -18.36 5.18
C GLU A 47 2.50 -17.05 4.58
N GLY A 48 1.77 -15.95 4.78
CA GLY A 48 2.18 -14.60 4.42
C GLY A 48 1.08 -13.59 4.67
N ILE A 49 1.48 -12.36 4.99
CA ILE A 49 0.60 -11.20 5.05
C ILE A 49 0.90 -10.34 3.83
N TYR A 50 -0.16 -10.04 3.07
CA TYR A 50 -0.11 -9.14 1.92
C TYR A 50 -0.99 -7.93 2.20
N LEU A 51 -0.48 -6.73 1.94
CA LEU A 51 -1.25 -5.49 2.09
C LEU A 51 -1.76 -5.04 0.74
N CYS A 52 -3.06 -4.74 0.65
CA CYS A 52 -3.65 -4.08 -0.49
C CYS A 52 -4.24 -2.76 -0.03
N GLY A 53 -3.85 -1.66 -0.67
CA GLY A 53 -4.36 -0.34 -0.39
C GLY A 53 -4.77 0.38 -1.66
N HIS A 54 -5.77 1.25 -1.58
CA HIS A 54 -6.21 2.12 -2.67
C HIS A 54 -6.14 3.58 -2.25
N SER A 55 -5.61 4.47 -3.10
CA SER A 55 -5.55 5.90 -2.84
C SER A 55 -4.87 6.21 -1.50
N ALA A 56 -5.56 6.87 -0.56
CA ALA A 56 -5.06 7.07 0.80
C ALA A 56 -4.73 5.73 1.53
N GLY A 57 -5.44 4.64 1.23
CA GLY A 57 -5.07 3.32 1.74
C GLY A 57 -3.77 2.77 1.16
N ALA A 58 -3.43 3.11 -0.09
CA ALA A 58 -2.15 2.73 -0.70
C ALA A 58 -0.99 3.51 -0.06
N HIS A 59 -1.22 4.78 0.30
CA HIS A 59 -0.29 5.56 1.13
C HIS A 59 -0.03 4.85 2.47
N LEU A 60 -1.08 4.49 3.20
CA LEU A 60 -0.95 3.82 4.51
C LEU A 60 -0.26 2.45 4.39
N ALA A 61 -0.57 1.69 3.34
CA ALA A 61 0.10 0.42 3.05
C ALA A 61 1.60 0.63 2.73
N ALA A 62 1.94 1.64 1.94
CA ALA A 62 3.33 1.99 1.61
C ALA A 62 4.12 2.41 2.86
N MET A 63 3.50 3.11 3.82
CA MET A 63 4.13 3.44 5.10
C MET A 63 4.54 2.19 5.91
N MET A 64 3.92 1.03 5.68
CA MET A 64 4.30 -0.22 6.38
C MET A 64 5.64 -0.78 5.91
N LEU A 65 6.16 -0.36 4.74
CA LEU A 65 7.53 -0.65 4.30
C LEU A 65 8.58 0.01 5.21
N LEU A 66 8.18 1.04 5.94
CA LEU A 66 9.03 1.90 6.76
C LEU A 66 8.91 1.59 8.26
N VAL A 67 8.05 0.64 8.65
CA VAL A 67 7.88 0.28 10.06
C VAL A 67 9.04 -0.61 10.52
N ASN A 68 9.66 -0.26 11.64
CA ASN A 68 10.54 -1.18 12.36
C ASN A 68 9.70 -2.16 13.19
N TRP A 69 9.40 -3.32 12.62
CA TRP A 69 8.53 -4.32 13.26
C TRP A 69 9.12 -4.87 14.57
N THR A 70 10.44 -4.96 14.68
CA THR A 70 11.12 -5.41 15.91
C THR A 70 10.86 -4.45 17.07
N GLU A 71 10.86 -3.14 16.83
CA GLU A 71 10.46 -2.14 17.84
C GLU A 71 8.98 -2.21 18.22
N ARG A 72 8.15 -2.85 17.37
CA ARG A 72 6.74 -3.14 17.65
C ARG A 72 6.54 -4.51 18.31
N GLY A 73 7.62 -5.21 18.66
CA GLY A 73 7.59 -6.50 19.35
C GLY A 73 7.08 -7.64 18.47
N VAL A 74 7.16 -7.52 17.14
CA VAL A 74 6.69 -8.55 16.20
C VAL A 74 7.69 -8.73 15.05
N THR A 75 7.85 -9.96 14.58
CA THR A 75 8.48 -10.24 13.29
C THR A 75 7.36 -10.49 12.30
N CYS A 76 7.03 -9.47 11.49
CA CYS A 76 5.90 -9.56 10.57
C CYS A 76 6.28 -10.34 9.31
N ASN A 77 5.49 -11.36 8.96
CA ASN A 77 5.66 -12.16 7.75
C ASN A 77 5.05 -11.43 6.53
N LEU A 78 5.53 -10.23 6.24
CA LEU A 78 5.08 -9.42 5.10
C LEU A 78 5.67 -9.96 3.80
N LYS A 79 4.82 -10.48 2.92
CA LYS A 79 5.21 -11.08 1.64
C LYS A 79 4.94 -10.19 0.43
N GLY A 80 4.04 -9.22 0.55
CA GLY A 80 3.88 -8.26 -0.54
C GLY A 80 2.88 -7.15 -0.33
N PHE A 81 2.89 -6.24 -1.29
CA PHE A 81 2.13 -5.00 -1.29
C PHE A 81 1.49 -4.79 -2.67
N PHE A 82 0.20 -4.47 -2.68
CA PHE A 82 -0.57 -4.06 -3.85
C PHE A 82 -1.04 -2.63 -3.61
N LEU A 83 -0.36 -1.69 -4.26
CA LEU A 83 -0.54 -0.25 -4.05
C LEU A 83 -1.31 0.32 -5.24
N LEU A 84 -2.63 0.44 -5.09
CA LEU A 84 -3.54 0.84 -6.16
C LEU A 84 -3.75 2.36 -6.13
N SER A 85 -3.37 3.06 -7.19
CA SER A 85 -3.58 4.49 -7.42
C SER A 85 -3.25 5.33 -6.18
N GLY A 86 -2.04 5.15 -5.63
CA GLY A 86 -1.64 5.73 -4.35
C GLY A 86 -1.03 7.12 -4.45
N ILE A 87 -0.94 7.79 -3.30
CA ILE A 87 -0.17 9.02 -3.10
C ILE A 87 1.02 8.68 -2.19
N TYR A 88 2.22 9.04 -2.60
CA TYR A 88 3.47 8.68 -1.94
C TYR A 88 4.31 9.91 -1.55
N ASP A 89 4.10 11.05 -2.21
CA ASP A 89 4.54 12.39 -1.77
C ASP A 89 3.32 13.26 -1.47
N LEU A 90 3.20 13.69 -0.21
CA LEU A 90 2.11 14.51 0.29
C LEU A 90 2.38 16.00 0.16
N GLU A 91 3.58 16.45 -0.21
CA GLU A 91 3.86 17.89 -0.30
C GLU A 91 2.95 18.61 -1.29
N PRO A 92 2.67 18.09 -2.51
CA PRO A 92 1.76 18.76 -3.42
C PRO A 92 0.35 18.89 -2.82
N LEU A 93 -0.06 17.92 -1.99
CA LEU A 93 -1.38 17.89 -1.37
C LEU A 93 -1.61 19.07 -0.44
N VAL A 94 -0.56 19.53 0.25
CA VAL A 94 -0.60 20.65 1.23
C VAL A 94 -1.23 21.90 0.63
N HIS A 95 -1.00 22.14 -0.66
CA HIS A 95 -1.44 23.33 -1.38
C HIS A 95 -2.80 23.18 -2.10
N THR A 96 -3.52 22.09 -1.83
CA THR A 96 -4.80 21.79 -2.48
C THR A 96 -5.98 21.87 -1.51
N SER A 97 -7.20 21.95 -2.05
CA SER A 97 -8.42 21.89 -1.24
C SER A 97 -8.60 20.55 -0.51
N GLN A 98 -7.94 19.48 -0.96
CA GLN A 98 -7.96 18.17 -0.30
C GLN A 98 -7.27 18.20 1.07
N ASN A 99 -6.42 19.22 1.33
CA ASN A 99 -5.79 19.41 2.63
C ASN A 99 -6.74 19.99 3.69
N ALA A 100 -7.87 20.59 3.30
CA ALA A 100 -8.79 21.20 4.25
C ALA A 100 -9.21 20.29 5.43
N PRO A 101 -9.56 19.00 5.22
CA PRO A 101 -9.82 18.09 6.33
C PRO A 101 -8.56 17.54 7.01
N LEU A 102 -7.41 17.50 6.31
CA LEU A 102 -6.18 16.86 6.80
C LEU A 102 -5.31 17.81 7.64
N LEU A 103 -5.39 19.12 7.36
CA LEU A 103 -4.63 20.18 8.01
C LEU A 103 -3.11 19.90 8.02
N LEU A 104 -2.59 19.31 6.94
CA LEU A 104 -1.17 19.00 6.81
C LEU A 104 -0.35 20.28 6.69
N THR A 105 0.70 20.33 7.50
CA THR A 105 1.82 21.25 7.31
C THR A 105 2.84 20.65 6.33
N PRO A 106 3.72 21.48 5.73
CA PRO A 106 4.87 20.97 4.97
C PRO A 106 5.73 19.99 5.79
N GLU A 107 5.89 20.24 7.09
CA GLU A 107 6.62 19.37 8.02
C GLU A 107 5.94 18.02 8.19
N ASP A 108 4.60 18.00 8.31
CA ASP A 108 3.83 16.77 8.32
C ASP A 108 4.02 16.02 7.01
N ALA A 109 3.77 16.67 5.87
CA ALA A 109 3.94 16.06 4.56
C ALA A 109 5.33 15.43 4.39
N GLN A 110 6.41 16.09 4.83
CA GLN A 110 7.75 15.52 4.80
C GLN A 110 7.88 14.25 5.66
N ARG A 111 7.32 14.26 6.86
CA ARG A 111 7.44 13.19 7.85
C ARG A 111 6.57 11.96 7.55
N ILE A 112 5.49 12.13 6.79
CA ILE A 112 4.54 11.06 6.45
C ILE A 112 4.45 10.78 4.94
N SER A 113 5.44 11.18 4.15
CA SER A 113 5.52 10.80 2.73
C SER A 113 6.42 9.57 2.54
N PRO A 114 5.87 8.39 2.18
CA PRO A 114 6.70 7.21 1.99
C PRO A 114 7.76 7.38 0.88
N GLN A 115 7.50 8.19 -0.15
CA GLN A 115 8.48 8.57 -1.17
C GLN A 115 9.72 9.21 -0.52
N ARG A 116 9.50 10.31 0.21
CA ARG A 116 10.58 11.12 0.81
C ARG A 116 11.36 10.34 1.86
N LEU A 117 10.66 9.53 2.65
CA LEU A 117 11.28 8.71 3.68
C LEU A 117 12.20 7.64 3.10
N LEU A 118 11.80 6.98 2.00
CA LEU A 118 12.65 6.00 1.32
C LEU A 118 13.84 6.64 0.59
N GLU A 119 13.68 7.84 0.04
CA GLU A 119 14.79 8.58 -0.58
C GLU A 119 15.81 9.07 0.44
N ALA A 120 15.35 9.56 1.60
CA ALA A 120 16.23 10.06 2.66
C ALA A 120 17.00 8.94 3.38
N ALA A 121 16.35 7.80 3.61
CA ALA A 121 16.96 6.66 4.28
C ALA A 121 16.50 5.36 3.61
N PRO A 122 17.24 4.89 2.59
CA PRO A 122 16.92 3.64 1.92
C PRO A 122 16.82 2.49 2.92
N ARG A 123 15.68 1.80 2.91
CA ARG A 123 15.46 0.57 3.68
C ARG A 123 15.36 -0.60 2.72
N GLN A 124 15.89 -1.73 3.14
CA GLN A 124 15.72 -2.99 2.44
C GLN A 124 14.60 -3.80 3.11
N PRO A 125 13.85 -4.61 2.36
CA PRO A 125 12.86 -5.50 2.95
C PRO A 125 13.55 -6.49 3.90
N ALA A 126 12.89 -6.80 5.02
CA ALA A 126 13.33 -7.88 5.89
C ALA A 126 13.31 -9.25 5.17
N ASP A 127 12.41 -9.40 4.19
CA ASP A 127 12.33 -10.56 3.31
C ASP A 127 12.66 -10.13 1.85
N PRO A 128 13.79 -10.55 1.29
CA PRO A 128 14.15 -10.26 -0.11
C PRO A 128 13.12 -10.73 -1.14
N ALA A 129 12.27 -11.70 -0.79
CA ALA A 129 11.20 -12.17 -1.67
C ALA A 129 9.98 -11.22 -1.69
N CYS A 130 9.87 -10.30 -0.72
CA CYS A 130 8.73 -9.40 -0.59
C CYS A 130 8.53 -8.54 -1.84
N ARG A 131 7.37 -8.67 -2.49
CA ARG A 131 7.05 -8.01 -3.75
C ARG A 131 6.22 -6.74 -3.53
N VAL A 132 6.56 -5.66 -4.23
CA VAL A 132 5.77 -4.43 -4.22
C VAL A 132 5.24 -4.15 -5.61
N LEU A 133 3.93 -4.28 -5.80
CA LEU A 133 3.24 -3.93 -7.03
C LEU A 133 2.64 -2.53 -6.89
N VAL A 134 3.16 -1.59 -7.66
CA VAL A 134 2.59 -0.25 -7.82
C VAL A 134 1.69 -0.26 -9.04
N ILE A 135 0.41 0.05 -8.85
CA ILE A 135 -0.59 -0.11 -9.90
C ILE A 135 -1.37 1.20 -10.02
N VAL A 136 -1.65 1.65 -11.23
CA VAL A 136 -2.38 2.89 -11.50
C VAL A 136 -3.33 2.70 -12.68
N GLY A 137 -4.46 3.40 -12.69
CA GLY A 137 -5.39 3.38 -13.81
C GLY A 137 -4.95 4.34 -14.93
N GLN A 138 -5.21 3.98 -16.17
CA GLN A 138 -4.90 4.84 -17.32
C GLN A 138 -5.65 6.19 -17.26
N HIS A 139 -6.86 6.20 -16.70
CA HIS A 139 -7.68 7.40 -16.55
C HIS A 139 -7.56 8.05 -15.17
N ASP A 140 -6.55 7.67 -14.39
CA ASP A 140 -6.19 8.41 -13.19
C ASP A 140 -5.68 9.83 -13.53
N SER A 141 -5.67 10.69 -12.52
CA SER A 141 -5.09 12.03 -12.68
C SER A 141 -3.59 11.94 -13.02
N PRO A 142 -3.02 12.94 -13.73
CA PRO A 142 -1.59 12.99 -14.01
C PRO A 142 -0.71 12.86 -12.76
N GLU A 143 -1.21 13.32 -11.61
CA GLU A 143 -0.46 13.27 -10.35
C GLU A 143 -0.37 11.85 -9.79
N PHE A 144 -1.45 11.05 -9.87
CA PHE A 144 -1.38 9.63 -9.49
C PHE A 144 -0.44 8.85 -10.42
N LEU A 145 -0.48 9.11 -11.73
CA LEU A 145 0.44 8.51 -12.70
C LEU A 145 1.90 8.87 -12.39
N ARG A 146 2.18 10.16 -12.15
CA ARG A 146 3.51 10.66 -11.82
C ARG A 146 4.03 10.02 -10.54
N GLN A 147 3.27 10.11 -9.45
CA GLN A 147 3.69 9.58 -8.15
C GLN A 147 3.86 8.06 -8.16
N SER A 148 2.97 7.30 -8.81
CA SER A 148 3.13 5.85 -8.94
C SER A 148 4.42 5.47 -9.69
N ARG A 149 4.77 6.20 -10.76
CA ARG A 149 6.02 5.96 -11.51
C ARG A 149 7.26 6.32 -10.68
N GLU A 150 7.26 7.46 -10.01
CA GLU A 150 8.37 7.89 -9.16
C GLU A 150 8.57 6.97 -7.96
N PHE A 151 7.49 6.53 -7.32
CA PHE A 151 7.56 5.61 -6.19
C PHE A 151 8.08 4.24 -6.60
N TYR A 152 7.62 3.71 -7.74
CA TYR A 152 8.19 2.51 -8.33
C TYR A 152 9.71 2.65 -8.56
N GLN A 153 10.16 3.76 -9.14
CA GLN A 153 11.59 4.00 -9.38
C GLN A 153 12.38 4.11 -8.08
N THR A 154 11.84 4.74 -7.04
CA THR A 154 12.46 4.81 -5.71
C THR A 154 12.59 3.43 -5.08
N LEU A 155 11.56 2.59 -5.18
CA LEU A 155 11.62 1.20 -4.72
C LEU A 155 12.73 0.42 -5.45
N CYS A 156 12.79 0.52 -6.79
CA CYS A 156 13.85 -0.14 -7.57
C CYS A 156 15.25 0.34 -7.17
N ARG A 157 15.45 1.66 -7.03
CA ARG A 157 16.74 2.23 -6.58
C ARG A 157 17.12 1.77 -5.17
N GLY A 158 16.13 1.55 -4.29
CA GLY A 158 16.32 1.00 -2.95
C GLY A 158 16.53 -0.52 -2.89
N GLY A 159 16.52 -1.22 -4.04
CA GLY A 159 16.71 -2.67 -4.11
C GLY A 159 15.47 -3.49 -3.78
N TRP A 160 14.27 -2.88 -3.73
CA TRP A 160 13.02 -3.59 -3.54
C TRP A 160 12.65 -4.38 -4.80
N ARG A 161 12.04 -5.56 -4.61
CA ARG A 161 11.45 -6.34 -5.70
C ARG A 161 10.12 -5.72 -6.12
N ALA A 162 10.20 -4.62 -6.86
CA ALA A 162 9.05 -3.85 -7.29
C ALA A 162 8.68 -4.08 -8.76
N SER A 163 7.41 -3.94 -9.09
CA SER A 163 6.91 -3.83 -10.47
C SER A 163 5.86 -2.73 -10.58
N PHE A 164 5.66 -2.24 -11.79
CA PHE A 164 4.71 -1.17 -12.11
C PHE A 164 3.72 -1.66 -13.17
N GLU A 165 2.43 -1.45 -12.93
CA GLU A 165 1.35 -1.82 -13.84
C GLU A 165 0.43 -0.62 -14.08
N GLU A 166 0.21 -0.29 -15.36
CA GLU A 166 -0.79 0.69 -15.77
C GLU A 166 -1.99 -0.04 -16.39
N LEU A 167 -3.10 -0.06 -15.67
CA LEU A 167 -4.31 -0.76 -16.10
C LEU A 167 -5.07 0.08 -17.12
N GLN A 168 -5.33 -0.53 -18.28
CA GLN A 168 -6.04 0.11 -19.39
C GLN A 168 -7.53 0.26 -19.10
N ASP A 169 -8.12 1.33 -19.64
CA ASP A 169 -9.58 1.59 -19.61
C ASP A 169 -10.19 1.50 -18.19
N VAL A 170 -9.47 2.03 -17.21
CA VAL A 170 -9.95 2.18 -15.83
C VAL A 170 -9.60 3.53 -15.24
N ASP A 171 -10.55 4.09 -14.52
CA ASP A 171 -10.35 5.25 -13.67
C ASP A 171 -10.01 4.88 -12.21
N HIS A 172 -9.77 5.92 -11.41
CA HIS A 172 -9.39 5.86 -10.00
C HIS A 172 -10.30 4.99 -9.13
N PHE A 173 -11.59 4.89 -9.45
CA PHE A 173 -12.57 4.15 -8.65
C PHE A 173 -12.89 2.79 -9.27
N GLU A 174 -12.93 2.73 -10.60
CA GLU A 174 -13.16 1.50 -11.34
C GLU A 174 -12.11 0.42 -11.04
N ILE A 175 -10.85 0.82 -10.82
CA ILE A 175 -9.77 -0.13 -10.47
C ILE A 175 -10.12 -0.98 -9.24
N VAL A 176 -10.80 -0.41 -8.24
CA VAL A 176 -11.24 -1.15 -7.04
C VAL A 176 -12.57 -1.84 -7.27
N TRP A 177 -13.52 -1.17 -7.95
CA TRP A 177 -14.83 -1.76 -8.24
C TRP A 177 -14.70 -3.06 -9.04
N LYS A 178 -13.86 -3.06 -10.08
CA LYS A 178 -13.63 -4.23 -10.94
C LYS A 178 -12.96 -5.38 -10.19
N LEU A 179 -12.33 -5.18 -9.03
CA LEU A 179 -11.87 -6.29 -8.17
C LEU A 179 -13.02 -7.18 -7.68
N THR A 180 -14.28 -6.73 -7.73
CA THR A 180 -15.45 -7.57 -7.42
C THR A 180 -15.73 -8.61 -8.50
N GLN A 181 -15.26 -8.37 -9.73
CA GLN A 181 -15.44 -9.26 -10.87
C GLN A 181 -14.38 -10.37 -10.85
N LYS A 182 -14.82 -11.62 -10.94
CA LYS A 182 -13.96 -12.81 -10.80
C LYS A 182 -12.77 -12.79 -11.77
N ASP A 183 -13.02 -12.46 -13.03
CA ASP A 183 -12.04 -12.59 -14.11
C ASP A 183 -11.26 -11.31 -14.39
N TYR A 184 -11.37 -10.30 -13.52
CA TYR A 184 -10.63 -9.06 -13.67
C TYR A 184 -9.12 -9.30 -13.57
N VAL A 185 -8.35 -8.71 -14.50
CA VAL A 185 -6.90 -8.93 -14.63
C VAL A 185 -6.15 -8.70 -13.33
N LEU A 186 -6.55 -7.70 -12.54
CA LEU A 186 -5.88 -7.40 -11.28
C LEU A 186 -6.07 -8.50 -10.23
N ASN A 187 -7.21 -9.20 -10.21
CA ASN A 187 -7.38 -10.36 -9.33
C ASN A 187 -6.42 -11.49 -9.71
N GLN A 188 -6.19 -11.72 -11.01
CA GLN A 188 -5.25 -12.73 -11.48
C GLN A 188 -3.80 -12.37 -11.10
N ILE A 189 -3.42 -11.10 -11.24
CA ILE A 189 -2.10 -10.59 -10.82
C ILE A 189 -1.89 -10.78 -9.31
N ILE A 190 -2.88 -10.42 -8.49
CA ILE A 190 -2.84 -10.58 -7.03
C ILE A 190 -2.69 -12.07 -6.66
N LEU A 191 -3.55 -12.93 -7.19
CA LEU A 191 -3.52 -14.38 -6.89
C LEU A 191 -2.22 -15.03 -7.34
N LYS A 192 -1.73 -14.67 -8.54
CA LYS A 192 -0.44 -15.14 -9.04
C LYS A 192 0.69 -14.71 -8.10
N THR A 193 0.65 -13.48 -7.60
CA THR A 193 1.66 -12.98 -6.65
C THR A 193 1.62 -13.74 -5.33
N ILE A 194 0.42 -14.00 -4.79
CA ILE A 194 0.23 -14.72 -3.53
C ILE A 194 0.72 -16.18 -3.63
N PHE A 195 0.40 -16.88 -4.73
CA PHE A 195 0.68 -18.31 -4.86
C PHE A 195 2.01 -18.66 -5.55
N GLN A 196 2.63 -17.72 -6.28
CA GLN A 196 3.95 -17.95 -6.87
C GLN A 196 5.07 -18.04 -5.84
N ASP A 197 4.85 -17.58 -4.62
CA ASP A 197 5.81 -17.72 -3.52
C ASP A 197 5.62 -19.06 -2.75
N GLY A 198 4.78 -19.97 -3.26
CA GLY A 198 4.44 -21.27 -2.66
C GLY A 198 4.83 -22.52 -3.46
N LEU A 199 5.68 -22.41 -4.48
CA LEU A 199 6.24 -23.54 -5.25
C LEU A 199 7.76 -23.49 -5.33
#